data_AF-X0YTN5-F1
#
_entry.id   AF-X0YTN5-F1
#
_cell.length_a   1.000
_cell.length_b   1.000
_cell.length_c   1.000
_cell.angle_alpha   90.00
_cell.angle_beta   90.00
_cell.angle_gamma   90.00
#
_symmetry.space_group_name_H-M   'P 1'
#
loop_
_entity.id
_entity.type
_entity.pdbx_description
1 polymer ?
#
loop_
_entity_poly.entity_id
_entity_poly.type
_entity_poly.pdbx_seq_one_letter_code
_entity_poly.pdbx_strand_id
1 'polypeptide(L)'
;MTFNGLSWGYIDSEQARPYSYTAQQILKMLNTVCAGGGNLLLNIGPAPDGSVPEEAQKPLATVGAWLASHGQAVYGSLTAVGRHRPSGAGGISVKGNKVYFWCRIWPHQGEMSLGGFMTSLRSVRLLHDGSPVEWEQKSQ
;
A
#
# COMPACT_ATOMS: atom_id res chain seq x y z
N MET A 1 7.33 -4.51 12.95
CA MET A 1 5.95 -5.07 12.93
C MET A 1 6.08 -6.56 12.69
N THR A 2 5.22 -7.38 13.30
CA THR A 2 5.26 -8.85 13.15
C THR A 2 4.18 -9.30 12.19
N PHE A 3 4.46 -10.28 11.31
CA PHE A 3 3.47 -10.77 10.35
C PHE A 3 2.26 -11.42 11.02
N ASN A 4 2.50 -12.24 12.05
CA ASN A 4 1.46 -12.98 12.77
C ASN A 4 0.67 -12.13 13.80
N GLY A 5 1.03 -10.85 13.97
CA GLY A 5 0.36 -9.95 14.92
C GLY A 5 0.57 -10.26 16.41
N LEU A 6 1.34 -11.31 16.76
CA LEU A 6 1.44 -11.84 18.12
C LEU A 6 2.89 -11.86 18.65
N SER A 7 3.86 -12.28 17.84
CA SER A 7 5.25 -12.51 18.27
C SER A 7 6.26 -12.25 17.16
N TRP A 8 7.50 -11.96 17.54
CA TRP A 8 8.64 -11.93 16.62
C TRP A 8 9.10 -13.35 16.23
N GLY A 9 8.93 -14.31 17.13
CA GLY A 9 9.23 -15.71 16.90
C GLY A 9 8.09 -16.48 16.24
N TYR A 10 8.38 -17.74 15.93
CA TYR A 10 7.38 -18.69 15.42
C TYR A 10 6.27 -18.94 16.45
N ILE A 11 5.05 -19.01 15.94
CA ILE A 11 3.88 -19.57 16.61
C ILE A 11 3.29 -20.57 15.61
N ASP A 12 2.74 -21.66 16.13
CA ASP A 12 2.05 -22.64 15.29
C ASP A 12 1.07 -21.98 14.30
N SER A 13 1.15 -22.39 13.03
CA SER A 13 0.46 -21.72 11.92
C SER A 13 -1.06 -21.71 12.09
N GLU A 14 -1.66 -22.77 12.66
CA GLU A 14 -3.10 -22.82 12.91
C GLU A 14 -3.53 -21.76 13.92
N GLN A 15 -2.72 -21.55 14.96
CA GLN A 15 -2.99 -20.55 16.00
C GLN A 15 -2.71 -19.13 15.51
N ALA A 16 -1.69 -18.94 14.68
CA ALA A 16 -1.28 -17.64 14.16
C ALA A 16 -2.19 -17.10 13.04
N ARG A 17 -2.82 -17.99 12.26
CA ARG A 17 -3.57 -17.62 11.05
C ARG A 17 -4.67 -16.56 11.26
N PRO A 18 -5.49 -16.60 12.33
CA PRO A 18 -6.53 -15.59 12.55
C PRO A 18 -6.01 -14.17 12.80
N TYR A 19 -4.76 -14.06 13.27
CA TYR A 19 -4.11 -12.78 13.63
C TYR A 19 -3.15 -12.28 12.55
N SER A 20 -2.78 -13.18 11.64
CA SER A 20 -1.82 -12.91 10.57
C SER A 20 -2.33 -11.89 9.57
N TYR A 21 -1.44 -11.00 9.14
CA TYR A 21 -1.81 -9.94 8.22
C TYR A 21 -2.08 -10.47 6.81
N THR A 22 -3.21 -10.05 6.24
CA THR A 22 -3.53 -10.21 4.83
C THR A 22 -2.67 -9.29 3.95
N ALA A 23 -2.58 -9.58 2.65
CA ALA A 23 -1.86 -8.74 1.69
C ALA A 23 -2.37 -7.29 1.70
N GLN A 24 -3.69 -7.09 1.80
CA GLN A 24 -4.32 -5.77 1.86
C GLN A 24 -3.91 -5.00 3.12
N GLN A 25 -3.82 -5.67 4.27
CA GLN A 25 -3.32 -5.06 5.50
C GLN A 25 -1.84 -4.69 5.36
N ILE A 26 -1.02 -5.55 4.75
CA ILE A 26 0.40 -5.26 4.49
C ILE A 26 0.56 -4.04 3.59
N LEU A 27 -0.18 -3.96 2.48
CA LEU A 27 -0.15 -2.79 1.59
C LEU A 27 -0.64 -1.51 2.28
N LYS A 28 -1.60 -1.60 3.20
CA LYS A 28 -2.04 -0.46 4.02
C LYS A 28 -0.95 0.01 4.97
N MET A 29 -0.23 -0.90 5.62
CA MET A 29 0.92 -0.58 6.47
C MET A 29 2.05 0.05 5.64
N LEU A 30 2.30 -0.51 4.45
CA LEU A 30 3.30 0.01 3.52
C LEU A 30 2.95 1.42 3.03
N ASN A 31 1.70 1.67 2.65
CA ASN A 31 1.25 3.01 2.29
C ASN A 31 1.43 4.01 3.43
N THR A 32 1.17 3.59 4.67
CA THR A 32 1.34 4.46 5.86
C THR A 32 2.78 4.93 6.02
N VAL A 33 3.76 4.02 5.90
CA VAL A 33 5.17 4.40 6.01
C VAL A 33 5.63 5.21 4.79
N CYS A 34 5.16 4.88 3.58
CA CYS A 34 5.47 5.62 2.36
C CYS A 34 4.97 7.08 2.44
N ALA A 35 3.77 7.29 2.97
CA ALA A 35 3.21 8.62 3.20
C ALA A 35 4.01 9.41 4.26
N GLY A 36 4.63 8.71 5.21
CA GLY A 36 5.48 9.30 6.25
C GLY A 36 6.95 9.46 5.85
N GLY A 37 7.36 9.02 4.65
CA GLY A 37 8.77 9.02 4.24
C GLY A 37 9.63 7.98 4.98
N GLY A 38 9.03 6.92 5.51
CA GLY A 38 9.70 5.85 6.25
C GLY A 38 9.67 4.48 5.55
N ASN A 39 10.25 3.49 6.23
CA ASN A 39 10.36 2.10 5.73
C ASN A 39 9.48 1.14 6.53
N LEU A 40 8.96 0.10 5.88
CA LEU A 40 8.26 -1.00 6.53
C LEU A 40 9.22 -2.18 6.70
N LEU A 41 9.60 -2.47 7.94
CA LEU A 41 10.25 -3.72 8.30
C LEU A 41 9.21 -4.69 8.88
N LEU A 42 8.78 -5.64 8.05
CA LEU A 42 7.82 -6.68 8.42
C LEU A 42 8.55 -7.98 8.70
N ASN A 43 8.49 -8.45 9.95
CA ASN A 43 9.15 -9.65 10.40
C ASN A 43 8.28 -10.90 10.19
N ILE A 44 8.92 -12.01 9.80
CA ILE A 44 8.38 -13.37 9.92
C ILE A 44 9.29 -14.19 10.85
N GLY A 45 8.69 -15.04 11.68
CA GLY A 45 9.43 -16.03 12.46
C GLY A 45 9.45 -17.37 11.72
N PRO A 46 10.60 -17.87 11.23
CA PRO A 46 10.67 -19.16 10.55
C PRO A 46 10.21 -20.31 11.44
N ALA A 47 9.62 -21.34 10.84
CA ALA A 47 9.26 -22.57 11.54
C ALA A 47 10.50 -23.30 12.10
N PRO A 48 10.35 -24.27 13.02
CA PRO A 48 11.50 -24.97 13.63
C PRO A 48 12.40 -25.70 12.63
N ASP A 49 11.85 -26.09 11.47
CA ASP A 49 12.59 -26.70 10.36
C ASP A 49 13.26 -25.67 9.42
N GLY A 50 13.14 -24.37 9.74
CA GLY A 50 13.65 -23.25 8.96
C GLY A 50 12.76 -22.78 7.81
N SER A 51 11.61 -23.42 7.59
CA SER A 51 10.69 -23.03 6.52
C SER A 51 9.94 -21.73 6.82
N VAL A 52 9.40 -21.09 5.78
CA VAL A 52 8.52 -19.92 5.92
C VAL A 52 7.12 -20.40 6.36
N PRO A 53 6.52 -19.83 7.42
CA PRO A 53 5.18 -20.20 7.88
C PRO A 53 4.15 -20.14 6.75
N GLU A 54 3.29 -21.15 6.64
CA GLU A 54 2.35 -21.34 5.52
C GLU A 54 1.46 -20.11 5.33
N GLU A 55 0.94 -19.55 6.42
CA GLU A 55 0.07 -18.40 6.44
C GLU A 55 0.74 -17.11 5.92
N ALA A 56 2.07 -17.05 5.95
CA ALA A 56 2.85 -15.93 5.44
C ALA A 56 3.15 -16.01 3.93
N GLN A 57 3.21 -17.22 3.36
CA GLN A 57 3.66 -17.41 1.99
C GLN A 57 2.77 -16.68 0.97
N LYS A 58 1.46 -16.96 0.99
CA LYS A 58 0.52 -16.38 0.01
C LYS A 58 0.37 -14.86 0.14
N PRO A 59 0.19 -14.26 1.33
CA PRO A 59 0.13 -12.81 1.47
C PRO A 59 1.40 -12.10 1.00
N LEU A 60 2.58 -12.61 1.37
CA LEU A 60 3.85 -12.00 0.96
C LEU A 60 4.09 -12.13 -0.55
N ALA A 61 3.77 -13.28 -1.16
CA ALA A 61 3.85 -13.46 -2.61
C ALA A 61 2.90 -12.49 -3.34
N THR A 62 1.68 -12.30 -2.83
CA THR A 62 0.70 -11.36 -3.38
C THR A 62 1.22 -9.91 -3.33
N VAL A 63 1.82 -9.51 -2.20
CA VAL A 63 2.45 -8.20 -2.04
C VAL A 63 3.63 -8.04 -3.01
N GLY A 64 4.47 -9.07 -3.15
CA GLY A 64 5.58 -9.08 -4.10
C GLY A 64 5.13 -8.87 -5.55
N ALA A 65 4.09 -9.58 -5.99
CA ALA A 65 3.50 -9.39 -7.32
C ALA A 65 2.92 -7.99 -7.52
N TRP A 66 2.26 -7.43 -6.50
CA TRP A 66 1.77 -6.06 -6.55
C TRP A 66 2.93 -5.05 -6.67
N LEU A 67 4.00 -5.23 -5.90
CA LEU A 67 5.20 -4.38 -5.95
C LEU A 67 5.91 -4.42 -7.31
N ALA A 68 5.87 -5.54 -8.03
CA ALA A 68 6.46 -5.65 -9.35
C ALA A 68 5.82 -4.67 -10.36
N SER A 69 4.50 -4.44 -10.26
CA SER A 69 3.77 -3.52 -11.14
C SER A 69 3.61 -2.10 -10.57
N HIS A 70 3.60 -1.95 -9.24
CA HIS A 70 3.29 -0.68 -8.57
C HIS A 70 4.48 -0.08 -7.81
N GLY A 71 5.67 -0.68 -7.91
CA GLY A 71 6.86 -0.30 -7.14
C GLY A 71 7.29 1.16 -7.31
N GLN A 72 6.89 1.85 -8.38
CA GLN A 72 7.14 3.28 -8.58
C GLN A 72 6.51 4.16 -7.48
N ALA A 73 5.42 3.69 -6.86
CA ALA A 73 4.74 4.36 -5.75
C ALA A 73 5.40 4.08 -4.38
N VAL A 74 6.40 3.20 -4.32
CA VAL A 74 7.02 2.71 -3.07
C VAL A 74 8.50 3.01 -3.02
N TYR A 75 9.24 2.66 -4.08
CA TYR A 75 10.69 2.66 -4.07
C TYR A 75 11.29 4.04 -4.37
N GLY A 76 12.44 4.31 -3.72
CA GLY A 76 13.20 5.56 -3.84
C GLY A 76 12.82 6.57 -2.76
N SER A 77 13.30 7.80 -2.90
CA SER A 77 13.02 8.88 -1.96
C SER A 77 11.59 9.38 -2.14
N LEU A 78 10.75 9.16 -1.12
CA LEU A 78 9.38 9.68 -1.06
C LEU A 78 9.31 10.91 -0.15
N THR A 79 8.46 11.85 -0.52
CA THR A 79 8.20 13.06 0.28
C THR A 79 7.16 12.73 1.34
N ALA A 80 7.46 13.03 2.61
CA ALA A 80 6.49 12.91 3.69
C ALA A 80 5.34 13.91 3.49
N VAL A 81 4.09 13.45 3.53
CA VAL A 81 2.88 14.25 3.25
C VAL A 81 2.07 14.61 4.51
N GLY A 82 2.63 14.37 5.69
CA GLY A 82 1.96 14.65 6.96
C GLY A 82 0.61 13.94 7.09
N ARG A 83 -0.44 14.69 7.45
CA ARG A 83 -1.81 14.15 7.62
C ARG A 83 -2.69 14.29 6.37
N HIS A 84 -2.12 14.65 5.22
CA HIS A 84 -2.91 14.84 4.01
C HIS A 84 -3.55 13.50 3.56
N ARG A 85 -4.88 13.50 3.47
CA ARG A 85 -5.67 12.38 2.95
C ARG A 85 -6.68 12.92 1.94
N PRO A 86 -6.50 12.65 0.63
CA PRO A 86 -7.38 13.22 -0.38
C PRO A 86 -8.76 12.53 -0.42
N SER A 87 -8.89 11.33 0.15
CA SER A 87 -10.14 10.56 0.19
C SER A 87 -10.10 9.48 1.28
N GLY A 88 -11.27 9.05 1.76
CA GLY A 88 -11.40 7.86 2.61
C GLY A 88 -11.13 6.54 1.87
N ALA A 89 -11.22 6.56 0.54
CA ALA A 89 -11.04 5.39 -0.32
C ALA A 89 -9.59 4.90 -0.39
N GLY A 90 -8.61 5.69 0.08
CA GLY A 90 -7.21 5.39 -0.14
C GLY A 90 -6.25 6.21 0.71
N GLY A 91 -4.98 6.16 0.33
CA GLY A 91 -3.92 7.02 0.84
C GLY A 91 -3.02 7.46 -0.32
N ILE A 92 -1.94 8.18 -0.03
CA ILE A 92 -1.01 8.63 -1.08
C ILE A 92 0.44 8.34 -0.74
N SER A 93 1.28 8.31 -1.77
CA SER A 93 2.72 8.54 -1.67
C SER A 93 3.12 9.60 -2.70
N VAL A 94 4.18 10.36 -2.43
CA VAL A 94 4.62 11.46 -3.29
C VAL A 94 6.08 11.29 -3.66
N LYS A 95 6.38 11.42 -4.94
CA LYS A 95 7.74 11.33 -5.49
C LYS A 95 7.96 12.44 -6.51
N GLY A 96 8.77 13.44 -6.16
CA GLY A 96 8.94 14.63 -7.00
C GLY A 96 7.61 15.32 -7.25
N ASN A 97 7.24 15.48 -8.52
CA ASN A 97 5.97 16.10 -8.94
C ASN A 97 4.83 15.09 -9.17
N LYS A 98 5.00 13.82 -8.78
CA LYS A 98 3.98 12.78 -8.93
C LYS A 98 3.36 12.43 -7.59
N VAL A 99 2.03 12.36 -7.57
CA VAL A 99 1.24 11.82 -6.46
C VAL A 99 0.69 10.47 -6.91
N TYR A 100 0.99 9.42 -6.15
CA TYR A 100 0.39 8.11 -6.36
C TYR A 100 -0.75 7.94 -5.37
N PHE A 101 -1.97 7.78 -5.88
CA PHE A 101 -3.13 7.46 -5.06
C PHE A 101 -3.29 5.94 -4.94
N TRP A 102 -3.29 5.45 -3.71
CA TRP A 102 -3.44 4.05 -3.37
C TRP A 102 -4.92 3.76 -3.14
N CYS A 103 -5.64 3.46 -4.22
CA CYS A 103 -7.06 3.12 -4.17
C CYS A 103 -7.27 1.78 -3.45
N ARG A 104 -7.95 1.81 -2.30
CA ARG A 104 -8.33 0.61 -1.52
C ARG A 104 -9.81 0.28 -1.66
N ILE A 105 -10.64 1.29 -1.94
CA ILE A 105 -12.08 1.16 -2.11
C ILE A 105 -12.41 1.72 -3.49
N TRP A 106 -12.63 0.84 -4.46
CA TRP A 106 -12.99 1.23 -5.81
C TRP A 106 -14.43 1.78 -5.84
N PRO A 107 -14.71 2.82 -6.63
CA PRO A 107 -16.04 3.39 -6.72
C PRO A 107 -16.97 2.45 -7.50
N HIS A 108 -18.16 2.18 -6.95
CA HIS A 108 -19.16 1.35 -7.62
C HIS A 108 -19.70 1.98 -8.90
N GLN A 109 -19.78 3.31 -8.96
CA GLN A 109 -20.29 4.05 -10.11
C GLN A 109 -19.18 4.51 -11.08
N GLY A 110 -17.95 4.04 -10.89
CA GLY A 110 -16.82 4.39 -11.77
C GLY A 110 -16.18 5.76 -11.51
N GLU A 111 -16.77 6.61 -10.67
CA GLU A 111 -16.27 7.96 -10.37
C GLU A 111 -15.76 8.09 -8.93
N MET A 112 -14.68 8.85 -8.74
CA MET A 112 -14.13 9.17 -7.42
C MET A 112 -13.63 10.61 -7.36
N SER A 113 -14.02 11.32 -6.30
CA SER A 113 -13.50 12.65 -6.01
C SER A 113 -12.30 12.59 -5.05
N LEU A 114 -11.25 13.32 -5.36
CA LEU A 114 -10.05 13.47 -4.54
C LEU A 114 -9.83 14.94 -4.18
N GLY A 115 -9.69 15.24 -2.90
CA GLY A 115 -9.53 16.61 -2.40
C GLY A 115 -8.08 17.01 -2.12
N GLY A 116 -7.84 18.33 -2.04
CA GLY A 116 -6.59 18.90 -1.51
C GLY A 116 -5.42 18.98 -2.48
N PHE A 117 -5.69 18.94 -3.80
CA PHE A 117 -4.73 19.27 -4.85
C PHE A 117 -4.93 20.70 -5.32
N MET A 118 -4.12 21.63 -4.79
CA MET A 118 -4.19 23.06 -5.13
C MET A 118 -3.40 23.44 -6.38
N THR A 119 -2.56 22.54 -6.87
CA THR A 119 -1.80 22.71 -8.11
C THR A 119 -2.55 22.09 -9.28
N SER A 120 -2.49 22.72 -10.45
CA SER A 120 -3.09 22.17 -11.66
C SER A 120 -2.49 20.79 -12.00
N LEU A 121 -3.36 19.80 -12.16
CA LEU A 121 -2.99 18.47 -12.62
C LEU A 121 -2.69 18.51 -14.12
N ARG A 122 -1.71 17.70 -14.56
CA ARG A 122 -1.37 17.57 -15.98
C ARG A 122 -1.98 16.32 -16.63
N SER A 123 -2.12 15.24 -15.85
CA SER A 123 -2.69 13.98 -16.31
C SER A 123 -2.99 13.07 -15.12
N VAL A 124 -4.00 12.22 -15.26
CA VAL A 124 -4.28 11.10 -14.34
C VAL A 124 -4.19 9.80 -15.13
N ARG A 125 -3.52 8.79 -14.56
CA ARG A 125 -3.28 7.50 -15.21
C ARG A 125 -3.34 6.36 -14.21
N LEU A 126 -3.76 5.17 -14.65
CA LEU A 126 -3.59 3.96 -13.87
C LEU A 126 -2.11 3.54 -13.89
N LEU A 127 -1.58 3.17 -12.73
CA LEU A 127 -0.15 2.89 -12.60
C LEU A 127 0.27 1.59 -13.29
N HIS A 128 -0.60 0.57 -13.28
CA HIS A 128 -0.26 -0.78 -13.73
C HIS A 128 0.00 -0.89 -15.24
N ASP A 129 -0.69 -0.08 -16.05
CA ASP A 129 -0.62 -0.12 -17.52
C ASP A 129 -0.40 1.26 -18.18
N GLY A 130 -0.45 2.35 -17.39
CA GLY A 130 -0.30 3.72 -17.89
C GLY A 130 -1.54 4.27 -18.63
N SER A 131 -2.65 3.53 -18.62
CA SER A 131 -3.89 3.96 -19.26
C SER A 131 -4.37 5.30 -18.70
N PRO A 132 -4.80 6.24 -19.56
CA PRO A 132 -5.34 7.51 -19.11
C PRO A 132 -6.66 7.29 -18.37
N VAL A 133 -6.89 8.11 -17.35
CA VAL A 133 -8.18 8.19 -16.65
C VAL A 133 -8.80 9.53 -17.01
N GLU A 134 -10.08 9.55 -17.34
CA GLU A 134 -10.84 10.80 -17.52
C GLU A 134 -10.95 11.53 -16.18
N TRP A 135 -10.66 12.83 -16.16
CA TRP A 135 -10.66 13.61 -14.94
C TRP A 135 -11.05 15.07 -15.18
N GLU A 136 -11.61 15.69 -14.15
CA GLU A 136 -11.90 17.11 -14.08
C GLU A 136 -11.32 17.66 -12.76
N GLN A 137 -10.65 18.80 -12.80
CA GLN A 137 -10.23 19.52 -11.59
C GLN A 137 -11.03 20.81 -11.48
N LYS A 138 -11.98 20.81 -10.54
CA LYS A 138 -12.72 22.01 -10.15
C LYS A 138 -11.87 22.78 -9.14
N SER A 139 -11.36 23.95 -9.53
CA SER A 139 -10.80 24.90 -8.56
C SER A 139 -11.91 25.36 -7.62
N GLN A 140 -11.60 25.51 -6.33
CA GLN A 140 -12.47 26.30 -5.44
C GLN A 140 -12.49 27.76 -5.88
#